data_AF-A0AAY5K089-F1
#
_entry.id   AF-A0AAY5K089-F1
#
_cell.length_a   1.000
_cell.length_b   1.000
_cell.length_c   1.000
_cell.angle_alpha   90.00
_cell.angle_beta   90.00
_cell.angle_gamma   90.00
#
_symmetry.space_group_name_H-M   'P 1'
#
loop_
_entity.id
_entity.type
_entity.pdbx_description
1 polymer ?
#
loop_
_entity_poly.entity_id
_entity_poly.type
_entity_poly.pdbx_seq_one_letter_code
_entity_poly.pdbx_strand_id
1 'polypeptide(L)'
;MCPPQETQGTTGVLLHRPTVWTPATHSLSAPLVITAGLDPKTGSRLERTVVTGFHRPCLVDACQSSGLVAVSERGRETGREPCVKVLEPGWNTIRVLGVCAGMGPVLACPWGICIDRDGDVLVADWGSQHRVLLYPAQGMGRPIINQGLSGPRGLTLMPDGHLVVSDSMHHCVKIYQYK
;
A
#
# COMPACT_ATOMS: atom_id res chain seq x y z
N MET A 1 14.08 -20.39 81.14
CA MET A 1 14.73 -19.16 81.64
C MET A 1 14.17 -17.99 80.84
N CYS A 2 13.66 -16.95 81.51
CA CYS A 2 13.37 -15.65 80.89
C CYS A 2 14.25 -14.60 81.55
N PRO A 3 14.62 -13.55 80.82
CA PRO A 3 14.41 -12.19 81.32
C PRO A 3 13.72 -11.27 80.30
N PRO A 4 13.29 -10.06 80.72
CA PRO A 4 12.11 -9.37 80.19
C PRO A 4 12.42 -7.95 79.64
N GLN A 5 11.33 -7.18 79.44
CA GLN A 5 11.19 -5.70 79.47
C GLN A 5 11.46 -4.93 78.16
N GLU A 6 10.44 -4.31 77.55
CA GLU A 6 9.82 -2.97 77.80
C GLU A 6 10.26 -2.03 76.66
N THR A 7 9.54 -1.01 76.16
CA THR A 7 8.44 -0.17 76.65
C THR A 7 7.68 0.45 75.45
N GLN A 8 6.54 1.07 75.80
CA GLN A 8 5.54 1.75 74.99
C GLN A 8 6.04 2.97 74.20
N GLY A 9 5.30 3.37 73.15
CA GLY A 9 5.56 4.63 72.42
C GLY A 9 4.49 5.01 71.39
N THR A 10 3.42 5.63 71.89
CA THR A 10 2.43 6.57 71.32
C THR A 10 2.52 7.15 69.88
N THR A 11 1.31 7.31 69.32
CA THR A 11 0.76 8.40 68.47
C THR A 11 1.23 8.63 67.02
N GLY A 12 0.27 8.68 66.09
CA GLY A 12 0.46 9.30 64.77
C GLY A 12 -0.63 8.96 63.76
N VAL A 13 -1.67 9.79 63.70
CA VAL A 13 -2.77 9.80 62.71
C VAL A 13 -2.23 10.03 61.29
N LEU A 14 -2.76 9.35 60.25
CA LEU A 14 -3.02 9.97 58.94
C LEU A 14 -3.89 9.09 58.00
N LEU A 15 -5.16 9.52 57.86
CA LEU A 15 -6.03 9.51 56.67
C LEU A 15 -5.76 8.47 55.55
N HIS A 16 -6.61 7.45 55.46
CA HIS A 16 -6.83 6.72 54.20
C HIS A 16 -7.65 7.59 53.24
N ARG A 17 -7.01 8.04 52.15
CA ARG A 17 -7.71 8.49 50.94
C ARG A 17 -7.83 7.29 49.99
N PRO A 18 -9.01 6.96 49.46
CA PRO A 18 -9.11 5.98 48.39
C PRO A 18 -8.53 6.60 47.12
N THR A 19 -7.48 5.98 46.58
CA THR A 19 -6.93 6.31 45.27
C THR A 19 -7.97 5.95 44.21
N VAL A 20 -8.59 6.96 43.62
CA VAL A 20 -9.42 6.82 42.42
C VAL A 20 -8.50 6.36 41.29
N TRP A 21 -8.73 5.14 40.80
CA TRP A 21 -8.07 4.61 39.61
C TRP A 21 -8.69 5.29 38.38
N THR A 22 -8.00 6.26 37.79
CA THR A 22 -8.35 6.75 36.44
C THR A 22 -7.63 5.86 35.42
N PRO A 23 -8.33 5.24 34.46
CA PRO A 23 -7.65 4.54 33.38
C PRO A 23 -6.95 5.58 32.51
N ALA A 24 -5.63 5.45 32.37
CA ALA A 24 -4.87 6.23 31.42
C ALA A 24 -5.43 5.95 30.01
N THR A 25 -6.02 6.97 29.39
CA THR A 25 -6.31 6.94 27.96
C THR A 25 -4.96 6.83 27.25
N HIS A 26 -4.63 5.64 26.77
CA HIS A 26 -3.60 5.47 25.76
C HIS A 26 -4.08 6.23 24.52
N SER A 27 -3.64 7.49 24.40
CA SER A 27 -3.66 8.22 23.15
C SER A 27 -2.80 7.43 22.19
N LEU A 28 -3.44 6.63 21.34
CA LEU A 28 -2.81 6.09 20.16
C LEU A 28 -2.43 7.30 19.32
N SER A 29 -1.14 7.62 19.29
CA SER A 29 -0.58 8.63 18.40
C SER A 29 -1.10 8.36 17.00
N ALA A 30 -1.98 9.24 16.50
CA ALA A 30 -2.33 9.26 15.09
C ALA A 30 -1.03 9.39 14.29
N PRO A 31 -0.89 8.69 13.15
CA PRO A 31 0.24 8.91 12.26
C PRO A 31 0.26 10.39 11.86
N LEU A 32 1.42 11.02 11.98
CA LEU A 32 1.65 12.41 11.60
C LEU A 32 1.39 12.56 10.09
N VAL A 33 0.25 13.13 9.72
CA VAL A 33 -0.04 13.50 8.33
C VAL A 33 0.61 14.86 8.09
N ILE A 34 1.73 14.88 7.36
CA ILE A 34 2.27 16.11 6.80
C ILE A 34 2.13 16.08 5.29
N THR A 35 1.56 17.16 4.75
CA THR A 35 1.25 17.31 3.33
C THR A 35 2.51 17.81 2.62
N ALA A 36 3.15 16.95 1.83
CA ALA A 36 4.33 17.33 1.05
C ALA A 36 3.92 18.06 -0.24
N GLY A 37 4.31 19.34 -0.34
CA GLY A 37 4.43 20.02 -1.63
C GLY A 37 5.85 19.87 -2.18
N LEU A 38 6.00 19.61 -3.47
CA LEU A 38 7.19 20.04 -4.20
C LEU A 38 6.86 21.44 -4.70
N ASP A 39 7.69 22.44 -4.40
CA ASP A 39 7.59 23.71 -5.09
C ASP A 39 8.13 23.52 -6.52
N PRO A 40 7.27 23.56 -7.56
CA PRO A 40 7.70 23.30 -8.93
C PRO A 40 8.68 24.35 -9.46
N LYS A 41 8.75 25.53 -8.81
CA LYS A 41 9.60 26.65 -9.22
C LYS A 41 10.97 26.61 -8.56
N THR A 42 11.05 26.19 -7.30
CA THR A 42 12.32 26.16 -6.54
C THR A 42 12.95 24.77 -6.49
N GLY A 43 12.22 23.71 -6.83
CA GLY A 43 12.69 22.32 -6.72
C GLY A 43 13.01 21.90 -5.29
N SER A 44 12.66 22.75 -4.32
CA SER A 44 13.02 22.56 -2.92
C SER A 44 12.08 21.55 -2.28
N ARG A 45 12.68 20.53 -1.66
CA ARG A 45 11.95 19.46 -0.98
C ARG A 45 11.55 19.94 0.41
N LEU A 46 10.26 20.19 0.60
CA LEU A 46 9.72 20.70 1.87
C LEU A 46 9.70 19.59 2.94
N GLU A 47 9.25 18.38 2.61
CA GLU A 47 9.15 17.23 3.54
C GLU A 47 9.33 15.87 2.83
N ARG A 48 9.65 14.80 3.58
CA ARG A 48 9.85 13.43 3.04
C ARG A 48 9.27 12.36 3.94
N THR A 49 8.30 11.61 3.43
CA THR A 49 7.87 10.35 4.02
C THR A 49 8.64 9.19 3.38
N VAL A 50 9.20 8.29 4.18
CA VAL A 50 9.91 7.09 3.69
C VAL A 50 9.15 5.86 4.11
N VAL A 51 8.56 5.17 3.13
CA VAL A 51 7.89 3.89 3.32
C VAL A 51 8.84 2.77 2.89
N THR A 52 9.12 1.83 3.77
CA THR A 52 10.05 0.72 3.54
C THR A 52 9.29 -0.60 3.33
N GLY A 53 10.02 -1.71 3.12
CA GLY A 53 9.42 -3.04 2.97
C GLY A 53 9.03 -3.42 1.53
N PHE A 54 9.41 -2.62 0.54
CA PHE A 54 9.33 -2.98 -0.87
C PHE A 54 10.59 -3.75 -1.34
N HIS A 55 10.38 -4.69 -2.26
CA HIS A 55 11.40 -5.46 -2.96
C HIS A 55 11.47 -4.99 -4.39
N ARG A 56 12.38 -4.05 -4.66
CA ARG A 56 12.60 -3.46 -6.00
C ARG A 56 11.31 -2.83 -6.55
N PRO A 57 10.75 -1.82 -5.87
CA PRO A 57 9.62 -1.07 -6.40
C PRO A 57 10.04 -0.42 -7.72
N CYS A 58 9.22 -0.56 -8.75
CA CYS A 58 9.56 -0.13 -10.12
C CYS A 58 8.64 0.98 -10.64
N LEU A 59 7.34 0.88 -10.39
CA LEU A 59 6.34 1.87 -10.79
C LEU A 59 5.37 2.15 -9.66
N VAL A 60 4.73 3.31 -9.76
CA VAL A 60 3.68 3.78 -8.87
C VAL A 60 2.55 4.43 -9.68
N ASP A 61 1.32 4.28 -9.22
CA ASP A 61 0.18 5.10 -9.65
C ASP A 61 -0.70 5.46 -8.46
N ALA A 62 -1.46 6.55 -8.55
CA ALA A 62 -2.27 7.06 -7.45
C ALA A 62 -3.71 7.36 -7.89
N CYS A 63 -4.66 6.88 -7.10
CA CYS A 63 -6.06 7.20 -7.27
C CYS A 63 -6.34 8.54 -6.59
N GLN A 64 -6.59 9.58 -7.39
CA GLN A 64 -6.77 10.94 -6.88
C GLN A 64 -8.01 11.11 -5.98
N SER A 65 -9.08 10.35 -6.22
CA SER A 65 -10.33 10.45 -5.44
C SER A 65 -10.24 9.78 -4.06
N SER A 66 -9.51 8.67 -3.95
CA SER A 66 -9.41 7.90 -2.71
C SER A 66 -8.09 8.08 -1.96
N GLY A 67 -7.06 8.61 -2.64
CA GLY A 67 -5.69 8.70 -2.12
C GLY A 67 -4.98 7.34 -2.05
N LEU A 68 -5.54 6.28 -2.65
CA LEU A 68 -4.87 4.98 -2.75
C LEU A 68 -3.65 5.08 -3.67
N VAL A 69 -2.59 4.34 -3.33
CA VAL A 69 -1.35 4.29 -4.13
C VAL A 69 -1.02 2.84 -4.45
N ALA A 70 -0.90 2.50 -5.73
CA ALA A 70 -0.45 1.19 -6.18
C ALA A 70 1.04 1.23 -6.52
N VAL A 71 1.82 0.25 -6.06
CA VAL A 71 3.27 0.14 -6.31
C VAL A 71 3.59 -1.27 -6.81
N SER A 72 4.27 -1.37 -7.96
CA SER A 72 4.67 -2.67 -8.53
C SER A 72 6.07 -3.08 -8.07
N GLU A 73 6.23 -4.36 -7.72
CA GLU A 73 7.49 -5.00 -7.34
C GLU A 73 7.83 -6.11 -8.37
N ARG A 74 9.01 -6.04 -8.99
CA ARG A 74 9.39 -6.93 -10.11
C ARG A 74 9.99 -8.28 -9.70
N GLY A 75 9.96 -8.64 -8.42
CA GLY A 75 10.56 -9.83 -7.81
C GLY A 75 10.98 -10.96 -8.76
N ARG A 76 12.25 -11.01 -9.16
CA ARG A 76 12.80 -12.17 -9.89
C ARG A 76 14.30 -12.43 -9.72
N GLU A 77 14.93 -11.82 -8.71
CA GLU A 77 16.35 -12.04 -8.39
C GLU A 77 16.59 -12.50 -6.96
N THR A 78 15.58 -12.49 -6.08
CA THR A 78 15.74 -12.78 -4.64
C THR A 78 14.79 -13.87 -4.11
N GLY A 79 14.16 -14.65 -5.00
CA GLY A 79 13.19 -15.68 -4.62
C GLY A 79 11.83 -15.16 -4.12
N ARG A 80 11.58 -13.84 -4.25
CA ARG A 80 10.27 -13.25 -4.00
C ARG A 80 9.50 -13.12 -5.30
N GLU A 81 8.23 -13.51 -5.27
CA GLU A 81 7.32 -13.36 -6.40
C GLU A 81 7.05 -11.87 -6.70
N PRO A 82 6.86 -11.50 -7.97
CA PRO A 82 6.40 -10.17 -8.33
C PRO A 82 5.01 -9.90 -7.72
N CYS A 83 4.78 -8.66 -7.30
CA CYS A 83 3.48 -8.27 -6.75
C CYS A 83 3.16 -6.81 -7.02
N VAL A 84 1.91 -6.42 -6.78
CA VAL A 84 1.53 -5.00 -6.65
C VAL A 84 0.99 -4.78 -5.25
N LYS A 85 1.57 -3.82 -4.52
CA LYS A 85 1.05 -3.38 -3.22
C LYS A 85 0.14 -2.18 -3.41
N VAL A 86 -1.03 -2.20 -2.78
CA VAL A 86 -1.91 -1.04 -2.69
C VAL A 86 -1.83 -0.48 -1.28
N LEU A 87 -1.53 0.81 -1.18
CA LEU A 87 -1.39 1.55 0.05
C LEU A 87 -2.58 2.47 0.23
N GLU A 88 -3.04 2.60 1.47
CA GLU A 88 -3.99 3.63 1.87
C GLU A 88 -3.29 4.99 2.11
N PRO A 89 -4.02 6.11 2.26
CA PRO A 89 -3.43 7.43 2.53
C PRO A 89 -2.52 7.49 3.78
N GLY A 90 -2.68 6.55 4.72
CA GLY A 90 -1.80 6.35 5.87
C GLY A 90 -0.50 5.60 5.57
N TRP A 91 -0.21 5.28 4.32
CA TRP A 91 0.97 4.53 3.83
C TRP A 91 1.08 3.07 4.31
N ASN A 92 0.01 2.51 4.87
CA ASN A 92 -0.05 1.09 5.17
C ASN A 92 -0.43 0.30 3.91
N THR A 93 0.18 -0.86 3.72
CA THR A 93 -0.23 -1.79 2.65
C THR A 93 -1.53 -2.47 3.05
N ILE A 94 -2.60 -2.22 2.28
CA ILE A 94 -3.92 -2.81 2.51
C ILE A 94 -4.21 -3.99 1.57
N ARG A 95 -3.52 -4.09 0.43
CA ARG A 95 -3.66 -5.20 -0.53
C ARG A 95 -2.32 -5.59 -1.11
N VAL A 96 -2.12 -6.89 -1.32
CA VAL A 96 -0.99 -7.46 -2.09
C VAL A 96 -1.57 -8.30 -3.22
N LEU A 97 -1.35 -7.87 -4.45
CA LEU A 97 -1.98 -8.42 -5.65
C LEU A 97 -1.00 -9.29 -6.43
N GLY A 98 -1.53 -10.31 -7.10
CA GLY A 98 -0.77 -11.12 -8.04
C GLY A 98 0.18 -12.15 -7.42
N VAL A 99 0.00 -12.50 -6.14
CA VAL A 99 0.85 -13.47 -5.42
C VAL A 99 0.19 -14.83 -5.18
N CYS A 100 -1.14 -14.90 -5.26
CA CYS A 100 -1.90 -16.11 -4.95
C CYS A 100 -2.98 -16.34 -6.01
N ALA A 101 -2.95 -17.53 -6.65
CA ALA A 101 -3.90 -17.92 -7.68
C ALA A 101 -5.38 -17.88 -7.22
N GLY A 102 -5.62 -18.07 -5.91
CA GLY A 102 -6.96 -17.99 -5.32
C GLY A 102 -7.55 -16.58 -5.27
N MET A 103 -6.73 -15.54 -5.47
CA MET A 103 -7.17 -14.13 -5.50
C MET A 103 -7.10 -13.52 -6.91
N GLY A 104 -6.79 -14.33 -7.92
CA GLY A 104 -6.59 -13.91 -9.31
C GLY A 104 -5.26 -14.45 -9.87
N PRO A 105 -4.95 -14.16 -11.15
CA PRO A 105 -3.73 -14.65 -11.78
C PRO A 105 -2.47 -14.24 -11.02
N VAL A 106 -1.47 -15.12 -10.92
CA VAL A 106 -0.15 -14.75 -10.37
C VAL A 106 0.61 -13.90 -11.39
N LEU A 107 1.25 -12.82 -10.93
CA LEU A 107 2.03 -11.90 -11.77
C LEU A 107 3.37 -12.52 -12.13
N ALA A 108 3.78 -12.37 -13.39
CA ALA A 108 5.05 -12.90 -13.88
C ALA A 108 6.09 -11.80 -14.13
N CYS A 109 5.67 -10.70 -14.74
CA CYS A 109 6.52 -9.53 -15.00
C CYS A 109 5.64 -8.26 -15.07
N PRO A 110 5.20 -7.71 -13.92
CA PRO A 110 4.39 -6.50 -13.89
C PRO A 110 5.24 -5.30 -14.34
N TRP A 111 4.97 -4.80 -15.55
CA TRP A 111 5.72 -3.72 -16.17
C TRP A 111 5.07 -2.36 -16.03
N GLY A 112 3.74 -2.30 -16.10
CA GLY A 112 2.92 -1.10 -16.06
C GLY A 112 1.77 -1.30 -15.09
N ILE A 113 1.40 -0.26 -14.35
CA ILE A 113 0.25 -0.28 -13.45
C ILE A 113 -0.59 0.98 -13.61
N CYS A 114 -1.90 0.86 -13.36
CA CYS A 114 -2.79 2.00 -13.17
C CYS A 114 -3.84 1.65 -12.10
N ILE A 115 -4.28 2.62 -11.32
CA ILE A 115 -5.38 2.48 -10.38
C ILE A 115 -6.51 3.45 -10.74
N ASP A 116 -7.72 2.93 -10.88
CA ASP A 116 -8.87 3.75 -11.25
C ASP A 116 -9.56 4.40 -10.04
N ARG A 117 -10.60 5.19 -10.31
CA ARG A 117 -11.37 5.93 -9.29
C ARG A 117 -12.09 5.04 -8.29
N ASP A 118 -12.37 3.79 -8.65
CA ASP A 118 -13.05 2.80 -7.82
C ASP A 118 -12.06 1.95 -7.00
N GLY A 119 -10.75 2.13 -7.24
CA GLY A 119 -9.68 1.37 -6.58
C GLY A 119 -9.36 0.04 -7.28
N ASP A 120 -9.86 -0.16 -8.50
CA ASP A 120 -9.47 -1.28 -9.33
C ASP A 120 -8.06 -1.05 -9.88
N VAL A 121 -7.22 -2.08 -9.83
CA VAL A 121 -5.82 -2.01 -10.27
C VAL A 121 -5.64 -2.77 -11.57
N LEU A 122 -5.19 -2.07 -12.60
CA LEU A 122 -4.81 -2.65 -13.88
C LEU A 122 -3.30 -2.87 -13.93
N VAL A 123 -2.88 -4.00 -14.50
CA VAL A 123 -1.47 -4.37 -14.58
C VAL A 123 -1.13 -4.89 -15.99
N ALA A 124 -0.16 -4.27 -16.65
CA ALA A 124 0.49 -4.80 -17.85
C ALA A 124 1.52 -5.83 -17.40
N ASP A 125 1.20 -7.11 -17.62
CA ASP A 125 2.05 -8.23 -17.28
C ASP A 125 2.78 -8.71 -18.53
N TRP A 126 4.06 -8.34 -18.64
CA TRP A 126 4.94 -8.72 -19.76
C TRP A 126 5.48 -10.17 -19.62
N GLY A 127 4.95 -10.96 -18.68
CA GLY A 127 5.24 -12.39 -18.63
C GLY A 127 4.93 -13.11 -19.95
N SER A 128 5.16 -14.42 -19.99
CA SER A 128 5.00 -15.25 -21.19
C SER A 128 3.63 -15.14 -21.88
N GLN A 129 2.59 -14.73 -21.17
CA GLN A 129 1.24 -14.58 -21.68
C GLN A 129 0.90 -13.19 -22.23
N HIS A 130 1.79 -12.19 -22.09
CA HIS A 130 1.63 -10.82 -22.59
C HIS A 130 0.20 -10.26 -22.44
N ARG A 131 -0.18 -9.90 -21.22
CA ARG A 131 -1.60 -9.66 -20.85
C ARG A 131 -1.77 -8.38 -20.05
N VAL A 132 -2.99 -7.85 -20.06
CA VAL A 132 -3.45 -6.87 -19.07
C VAL A 132 -4.40 -7.56 -18.11
N LEU A 133 -4.11 -7.44 -16.82
CA LEU A 133 -4.90 -7.97 -15.72
C LEU A 133 -5.65 -6.84 -15.02
N LEU A 134 -6.86 -7.14 -14.55
CA LEU A 134 -7.66 -6.29 -13.67
C LEU A 134 -7.76 -6.97 -12.30
N TYR A 135 -7.40 -6.25 -11.25
CA TYR A 135 -7.63 -6.63 -9.86
C TYR A 135 -8.64 -5.68 -9.24
N PRO A 136 -9.93 -6.07 -9.21
CA PRO A 136 -10.96 -5.20 -8.70
C PRO A 136 -10.73 -4.89 -7.22
N ALA A 137 -11.18 -3.74 -6.75
CA ALA A 137 -11.09 -3.34 -5.34
C ALA A 137 -11.65 -4.43 -4.40
N GLN A 138 -12.70 -5.11 -4.85
CA GLN A 138 -13.31 -6.26 -4.20
C GLN A 138 -13.48 -7.42 -5.19
N GLY A 139 -13.17 -8.64 -4.75
CA GLY A 139 -13.27 -9.86 -5.55
C GLY A 139 -11.94 -10.30 -6.16
N MET A 140 -12.02 -11.24 -7.11
CA MET A 140 -10.85 -11.88 -7.72
C MET A 140 -10.36 -11.12 -8.95
N GLY A 141 -9.03 -11.10 -9.11
CA GLY A 141 -8.40 -10.60 -10.32
C GLY A 141 -8.68 -11.48 -11.54
N ARG A 142 -8.63 -10.90 -12.74
CA ARG A 142 -8.87 -11.59 -14.02
C ARG A 142 -8.11 -10.93 -15.17
N PRO A 143 -7.75 -11.67 -16.23
CA PRO A 143 -7.30 -11.06 -17.46
C PRO A 143 -8.46 -10.30 -18.12
N ILE A 144 -8.19 -9.10 -18.61
CA ILE A 144 -9.13 -8.31 -19.42
C ILE A 144 -8.65 -8.17 -20.86
N ILE A 145 -7.34 -8.31 -21.10
CA ILE A 145 -6.75 -8.36 -22.44
C ILE A 145 -5.68 -9.46 -22.41
N ASN A 146 -5.85 -10.50 -23.22
CA ASN A 146 -4.95 -11.67 -23.28
C ASN A 146 -4.60 -12.07 -24.72
N GLN A 147 -4.95 -11.23 -25.70
CA GLN A 147 -4.70 -11.46 -27.12
C GLN A 147 -4.33 -10.14 -27.80
N GLY A 148 -3.56 -10.24 -28.87
CA GLY A 148 -3.20 -9.08 -29.71
C GLY A 148 -2.18 -8.13 -29.09
N LEU A 149 -1.56 -8.49 -27.96
CA LEU A 149 -0.45 -7.77 -27.32
C LEU A 149 0.87 -8.51 -27.50
N SER A 150 1.95 -7.77 -27.68
CA SER A 150 3.32 -8.28 -27.76
C SER A 150 4.28 -7.30 -27.08
N GLY A 151 4.43 -7.46 -25.77
CA GLY A 151 5.23 -6.55 -24.95
C GLY A 151 4.49 -5.34 -24.38
N PRO A 152 3.36 -5.54 -23.66
CA PRO A 152 2.72 -4.44 -22.95
C PRO A 152 3.65 -3.92 -21.84
N ARG A 153 3.99 -2.63 -21.85
CA ARG A 153 4.91 -2.03 -20.86
C ARG A 153 4.26 -1.01 -19.95
N GLY A 154 3.57 -0.03 -20.52
CA GLY A 154 2.88 1.02 -19.79
C GLY A 154 1.40 0.97 -20.10
N LEU A 155 0.58 1.43 -19.15
CA LEU A 155 -0.84 1.60 -19.37
C LEU A 155 -1.34 2.82 -18.58
N THR A 156 -2.38 3.46 -19.07
CA THR A 156 -3.03 4.59 -18.40
C THR A 156 -4.51 4.65 -18.76
N LEU A 157 -5.31 5.25 -17.88
CA LEU A 157 -6.73 5.48 -18.10
C LEU A 157 -6.98 6.93 -18.51
N MET A 158 -7.72 7.09 -19.59
CA MET A 158 -8.22 8.38 -20.03
C MET A 158 -9.51 8.76 -19.27
N PRO A 159 -9.82 10.06 -19.14
CA PRO A 159 -11.02 10.51 -18.44
C PRO A 159 -12.35 10.00 -19.03
N ASP A 160 -12.35 9.60 -20.29
CA ASP A 160 -13.49 9.07 -21.03
C ASP A 160 -13.65 7.53 -20.91
N GLY A 161 -12.85 6.89 -20.06
CA GLY A 161 -12.90 5.44 -19.85
C GLY A 161 -12.04 4.65 -20.85
N HIS A 162 -11.23 5.28 -21.69
CA HIS A 162 -10.31 4.51 -22.53
C HIS A 162 -9.07 4.04 -21.76
N LEU A 163 -8.74 2.76 -21.89
CA LEU A 163 -7.47 2.19 -21.46
C LEU A 163 -6.47 2.25 -22.62
N VAL A 164 -5.38 2.98 -22.44
CA VAL A 164 -4.30 3.08 -23.42
C VAL A 164 -3.12 2.24 -22.96
N VAL A 165 -2.63 1.35 -23.81
CA VAL A 165 -1.54 0.42 -23.51
C VAL A 165 -0.40 0.62 -24.51
N SER A 166 0.84 0.76 -24.04
CA SER A 166 2.02 0.76 -24.91
C SER A 166 2.46 -0.67 -25.20
N ASP A 167 2.41 -1.06 -26.48
CA ASP A 167 2.70 -2.41 -26.95
C ASP A 167 4.04 -2.42 -27.70
N SER A 168 5.11 -2.69 -26.94
CA SER A 168 6.48 -2.35 -27.34
C SER A 168 7.09 -3.20 -28.44
N MET A 169 6.70 -4.47 -28.59
CA MET A 169 7.20 -5.33 -29.68
C MET A 169 6.30 -5.27 -30.92
N HIS A 170 5.10 -4.69 -30.81
CA HIS A 170 4.30 -4.27 -31.96
C HIS A 170 4.52 -2.81 -32.36
N HIS A 171 5.40 -2.07 -31.66
CA HIS A 171 5.72 -0.67 -31.95
C HIS A 171 4.48 0.24 -32.04
N CYS A 172 3.45 0.00 -31.21
CA CYS A 172 2.22 0.77 -31.26
C CYS A 172 1.66 1.05 -29.86
N VAL A 173 0.69 1.95 -29.79
CA VAL A 173 -0.23 2.05 -28.65
C VAL A 173 -1.56 1.42 -29.05
N LYS A 174 -2.20 0.72 -28.11
CA LYS A 174 -3.52 0.13 -28.31
C LYS A 174 -4.48 0.76 -27.32
N ILE A 175 -5.66 1.09 -27.82
CA ILE A 175 -6.72 1.74 -27.05
C ILE A 175 -7.87 0.74 -26.93
N TYR A 176 -8.33 0.54 -25.71
CA TYR A 176 -9.42 -0.37 -25.36
C TYR A 176 -10.49 0.41 -24.62
N GLN A 177 -11.75 0.01 -24.77
CA GLN A 177 -12.80 0.51 -23.89
C GLN A 177 -12.65 -0.10 -22.51
N TYR A 178 -12.71 0.74 -21.48
CA TYR A 178 -12.61 0.36 -20.08
C TYR A 178 -13.65 1.11 -19.24
N LYS A 179 -14.73 0.40 -18.90
CA LYS A 179 -15.93 0.92 -18.23
C LYS A 179 -16.75 1.89 -19.11
#